data_AF-R7QV68-F1
#
_entry.id   AF-R7QV68-F1
#
_cell.length_a   1.000
_cell.length_b   1.000
_cell.length_c   1.000
_cell.angle_alpha   90.00
_cell.angle_beta   90.00
_cell.angle_gamma   90.00
#
_symmetry.space_group_name_H-M   'P 1'
#
loop_
_entity.id
_entity.type
_entity.pdbx_description
1 polymer ?
#
loop_
_entity_poly.entity_id
_entity_poly.type
_entity_poly.pdbx_seq_one_letter_code
_entity_poly.pdbx_strand_id
1 'polypeptide(L)'
;MDHTNAAKMPDNTKLEEVLEAYAKEQNKDNLSAVLNGLRYAHLFVPAVFPEGTDLTFLKEAKQGERIAIPQGITPLPSILKNNKEEQYLPLYTRKEEIPKDQKFHTILEVTFRGSYMTVLKEGSKLEGLALNPFHENVLVKKALLEKLKAQDDKMLENKKVVKLNAAQYHALVRRNMELKTIPHMLFTDGDKFTRDLCEGKEAFVCELYRSAFPKEPGAPYETSDFDFMALNVRKDLLLIRVDLPEKGLVPGLCHRVYLAWNEQAKKAYYFTIEQTPKKEERAMGRVDESGKRIDCGAAPVEGAEIQRILDLIDEEKTETN
;
A
#
# COMPACT_ATOMS: atom_id res chain seq x y z
N MET A 1 0.65 -18.12 -27.05
CA MET A 1 1.38 -17.22 -26.12
C MET A 1 0.34 -16.74 -25.14
N ASP A 2 0.42 -17.20 -23.91
CA ASP A 2 -0.60 -17.00 -22.89
C ASP A 2 -0.53 -15.55 -22.38
N HIS A 3 -1.61 -14.81 -22.57
CA HIS A 3 -1.76 -13.44 -22.09
C HIS A 3 -2.52 -13.44 -20.76
N THR A 4 -1.80 -13.63 -19.67
CA THR A 4 -2.29 -13.37 -18.32
C THR A 4 -1.24 -12.59 -17.53
N ASN A 5 -0.95 -11.37 -18.00
CA ASN A 5 -0.24 -10.37 -17.21
C ASN A 5 -1.22 -9.81 -16.16
N ALA A 6 -1.55 -10.62 -15.17
CA ALA A 6 -2.24 -10.14 -13.98
C ALA A 6 -1.26 -9.28 -13.19
N ALA A 7 -1.63 -8.03 -12.89
CA ALA A 7 -0.86 -7.14 -12.02
C ALA A 7 -0.42 -7.90 -10.76
N LYS A 8 0.90 -8.00 -10.53
CA LYS A 8 1.46 -8.62 -9.33
C LYS A 8 1.00 -7.80 -8.12
N MET A 9 0.24 -8.43 -7.22
CA MET A 9 -0.20 -7.84 -5.95
C MET A 9 1.00 -7.34 -5.14
N PRO A 10 0.82 -6.33 -4.25
CA PRO A 10 1.85 -5.93 -3.30
C PRO A 10 2.33 -7.14 -2.50
N ASP A 11 3.64 -7.29 -2.41
CA ASP A 11 4.28 -8.47 -1.85
C ASP A 11 4.35 -8.38 -0.33
N ASN A 12 3.90 -9.43 0.36
CA ASN A 12 4.00 -9.54 1.81
C ASN A 12 5.39 -9.97 2.28
N THR A 13 6.38 -10.18 1.39
CA THR A 13 7.75 -10.63 1.73
C THR A 13 8.34 -9.90 2.95
N LYS A 14 8.28 -8.57 3.02
CA LYS A 14 8.81 -7.83 4.18
C LYS A 14 8.04 -8.09 5.47
N LEU A 15 6.71 -8.25 5.38
CA LEU A 15 5.90 -8.61 6.54
C LEU A 15 6.30 -10.02 7.04
N GLU A 16 6.59 -10.94 6.13
CA GLU A 16 6.96 -12.31 6.46
C GLU A 16 8.32 -12.39 7.13
N GLU A 17 9.31 -11.62 6.66
CA GLU A 17 10.61 -11.49 7.34
C GLU A 17 10.46 -11.02 8.80
N VAL A 18 9.62 -10.01 9.06
CA VAL A 18 9.42 -9.51 10.43
C VAL A 18 8.54 -10.44 11.27
N LEU A 19 7.62 -11.21 10.65
CA LEU A 19 6.86 -12.25 11.34
C LEU A 19 7.77 -13.40 11.78
N GLU A 20 8.69 -13.85 10.93
CA GLU A 20 9.70 -14.84 11.29
C GLU A 20 10.62 -14.34 12.41
N ALA A 21 11.05 -13.08 12.33
CA ALA A 21 11.88 -12.47 13.38
C ALA A 21 11.15 -12.42 14.72
N TYR A 22 9.87 -12.04 14.72
CA TYR A 22 9.05 -12.03 15.94
C TYR A 22 8.76 -13.44 16.48
N ALA A 23 8.55 -14.42 15.60
CA ALA A 23 8.36 -15.82 16.00
C ALA A 23 9.61 -16.39 16.69
N LYS A 24 10.81 -16.01 16.23
CA LYS A 24 12.10 -16.37 16.84
C LYS A 24 12.36 -15.60 18.14
N GLU A 25 12.04 -14.30 18.17
CA GLU A 25 12.29 -13.43 19.32
C GLU A 25 11.09 -12.50 19.60
N GLN A 26 10.30 -12.87 20.61
CA GLN A 26 9.10 -12.16 21.02
C GLN A 26 9.44 -10.94 21.90
N ASN A 27 9.98 -9.89 21.28
CA ASN A 27 10.26 -8.62 21.93
C ASN A 27 9.35 -7.49 21.40
N LYS A 28 9.43 -6.32 22.04
CA LYS A 28 8.57 -5.16 21.72
C LYS A 28 8.88 -4.57 20.34
N ASP A 29 10.13 -4.58 19.91
CA ASP A 29 10.57 -3.96 18.67
C ASP A 29 10.13 -4.80 17.47
N ASN A 30 10.31 -6.12 17.54
CA ASN A 30 9.81 -7.07 16.54
C ASN A 30 8.28 -7.05 16.48
N LEU A 31 7.59 -6.97 17.62
CA LEU A 31 6.13 -6.80 17.64
C LEU A 31 5.70 -5.50 16.94
N SER A 32 6.41 -4.40 17.19
CA SER A 32 6.14 -3.12 16.55
C SER A 32 6.34 -3.20 15.02
N ALA A 33 7.41 -3.87 14.57
CA ALA A 33 7.67 -4.10 13.16
C ALA A 33 6.56 -4.92 12.48
N VAL A 34 6.11 -6.01 13.12
CA VAL A 34 4.96 -6.81 12.65
C VAL A 34 3.69 -5.97 12.55
N LEU A 35 3.35 -5.22 13.60
CA LEU A 35 2.14 -4.38 13.61
C LEU A 35 2.17 -3.28 12.55
N ASN A 36 3.35 -2.71 12.27
CA ASN A 36 3.52 -1.72 11.21
C ASN A 36 3.39 -2.35 9.82
N GLY A 37 4.00 -3.51 9.58
CA GLY A 37 3.86 -4.25 8.33
C GLY A 37 2.41 -4.62 8.03
N LEU A 38 1.68 -5.09 9.05
CA LEU A 38 0.26 -5.48 8.92
C LEU A 38 -0.65 -4.34 8.46
N ARG A 39 -0.32 -3.07 8.75
CA ARG A 39 -1.16 -1.92 8.33
C ARG A 39 -1.25 -1.77 6.81
N TYR A 40 -0.26 -2.29 6.07
CA TYR A 40 -0.16 -2.19 4.62
C TYR A 40 -0.32 -3.54 3.90
N ALA A 41 -0.49 -4.61 4.67
CA ALA A 41 -0.52 -5.97 4.14
C ALA A 41 -1.86 -6.31 3.48
N HIS A 42 -1.78 -7.14 2.45
CA HIS A 42 -2.92 -7.85 1.88
C HIS A 42 -3.09 -9.16 2.62
N LEU A 43 -4.17 -9.28 3.40
CA LEU A 43 -4.39 -10.46 4.23
C LEU A 43 -5.54 -11.28 3.67
N PHE A 44 -5.45 -12.59 3.85
CA PHE A 44 -6.43 -13.54 3.35
C PHE A 44 -7.16 -14.22 4.49
N VAL A 45 -8.46 -14.41 4.34
CA VAL A 45 -9.31 -15.08 5.32
C VAL A 45 -10.25 -16.06 4.61
N PRO A 46 -10.19 -17.37 4.90
CA PRO A 46 -11.18 -18.31 4.39
C PRO A 46 -12.56 -17.96 4.93
N ALA A 47 -13.59 -18.09 4.09
CA ALA A 47 -14.95 -17.73 4.45
C ALA A 47 -15.99 -18.66 3.83
N VAL A 48 -17.14 -18.72 4.50
CA VAL A 48 -18.33 -19.45 4.07
C VAL A 48 -19.50 -18.49 3.90
N PHE A 49 -20.28 -18.65 2.84
CA PHE A 49 -21.57 -18.00 2.74
C PHE A 49 -22.61 -18.66 3.65
N PRO A 50 -23.56 -17.89 4.21
CA PRO A 50 -24.68 -18.43 4.96
C PRO A 50 -25.48 -19.47 4.16
N GLU A 51 -26.11 -20.42 4.85
CA GLU A 51 -27.01 -21.38 4.21
C GLU A 51 -28.15 -20.65 3.46
N GLY A 52 -28.50 -21.15 2.27
CA GLY A 52 -29.51 -20.54 1.41
C GLY A 52 -29.01 -19.38 0.54
N THR A 53 -27.73 -18.98 0.62
CA THR A 53 -27.14 -18.01 -0.31
C THR A 53 -27.07 -18.61 -1.72
N ASP A 54 -27.53 -17.87 -2.73
CA ASP A 54 -27.32 -18.25 -4.13
C ASP A 54 -25.84 -18.07 -4.51
N LEU A 55 -25.16 -19.19 -4.79
CA LEU A 55 -23.73 -19.24 -5.10
C LEU A 55 -23.44 -19.39 -6.60
N THR A 56 -24.42 -19.16 -7.47
CA THR A 56 -24.23 -19.20 -8.93
C THR A 56 -23.06 -18.33 -9.39
N PHE A 57 -22.90 -17.13 -8.82
CA PHE A 57 -21.79 -16.22 -9.11
C PHE A 57 -20.39 -16.79 -8.79
N LEU A 58 -20.28 -17.79 -7.90
CA LEU A 58 -19.01 -18.49 -7.65
C LEU A 58 -18.70 -19.52 -8.74
N LYS A 59 -19.72 -20.15 -9.33
CA LYS A 59 -19.56 -21.22 -10.33
C LYS A 59 -19.11 -20.67 -11.69
N GLU A 60 -19.48 -19.43 -11.98
CA GLU A 60 -19.09 -18.72 -13.20
C GLU A 60 -17.66 -18.17 -13.12
N ALA A 61 -17.09 -18.10 -11.91
CA ALA A 61 -15.74 -17.61 -11.67
C ALA A 61 -14.68 -18.66 -12.03
N LYS A 62 -13.61 -18.25 -12.70
CA LYS A 62 -12.45 -19.13 -12.88
C LYS A 62 -11.70 -19.29 -11.55
N GLN A 63 -11.05 -20.44 -11.35
CA GLN A 63 -10.23 -20.66 -10.16
C GLN A 63 -9.12 -19.60 -10.09
N GLY A 64 -9.04 -18.89 -8.96
CA GLY A 64 -8.08 -17.81 -8.74
C GLY A 64 -8.55 -16.43 -9.20
N GLU A 65 -9.71 -16.32 -9.84
CA GLU A 65 -10.29 -15.05 -10.28
C GLU A 65 -10.83 -14.24 -9.10
N ARG A 66 -10.55 -12.92 -9.11
CA ARG A 66 -11.13 -11.99 -8.15
C ARG A 66 -12.55 -11.64 -8.55
N ILE A 67 -13.51 -12.09 -7.77
CA ILE A 67 -14.92 -11.77 -7.94
C ILE A 67 -15.39 -10.78 -6.90
N ALA A 68 -16.27 -9.87 -7.30
CA ALA A 68 -16.98 -9.02 -6.36
C ALA A 68 -18.14 -9.82 -5.74
N ILE A 69 -18.32 -9.68 -4.42
CA ILE A 69 -19.48 -10.27 -3.75
C ILE A 69 -20.72 -9.41 -4.08
N PRO A 70 -21.81 -10.00 -4.57
CA PRO A 70 -23.04 -9.26 -4.86
C PRO A 70 -23.57 -8.50 -3.64
N GLN A 71 -24.23 -7.36 -3.89
CA GLN A 71 -24.83 -6.57 -2.82
C GLN A 71 -25.85 -7.40 -2.03
N GLY A 72 -25.86 -7.23 -0.70
CA GLY A 72 -26.75 -7.95 0.21
C GLY A 72 -26.23 -9.31 0.68
N ILE A 73 -25.16 -9.84 0.07
CA ILE A 73 -24.52 -11.08 0.51
C ILE A 73 -23.35 -10.74 1.44
N THR A 74 -23.37 -11.29 2.67
CA THR A 74 -22.27 -11.12 3.63
C THR A 74 -21.64 -12.48 3.94
N PRO A 75 -20.41 -12.75 3.49
CA PRO A 75 -19.69 -13.97 3.85
C PRO A 75 -19.32 -13.94 5.33
N LEU A 76 -19.30 -15.13 5.93
CA LEU A 76 -18.87 -15.36 7.31
C LEU A 76 -17.44 -15.90 7.32
N PRO A 77 -16.48 -15.19 7.94
CA PRO A 77 -15.13 -15.72 8.11
C PRO A 77 -15.12 -17.06 8.84
N SER A 78 -14.30 -17.98 8.37
CA SER A 78 -14.01 -19.22 9.09
C SER A 78 -13.21 -18.89 10.35
N ILE A 79 -13.59 -19.50 11.47
CA ILE A 79 -13.01 -19.24 12.79
C ILE A 79 -12.17 -20.43 13.22
N LEU A 80 -10.97 -20.17 13.77
CA LEU A 80 -10.15 -21.18 14.41
C LEU A 80 -10.47 -21.27 15.90
N LYS A 81 -10.43 -22.48 16.44
CA LYS A 81 -10.48 -22.75 17.87
C LYS A 81 -9.17 -23.40 18.28
N ASN A 82 -8.58 -22.92 19.36
CA ASN A 82 -7.45 -23.62 19.97
C ASN A 82 -7.94 -24.71 20.95
N ASN A 83 -7.00 -25.41 21.59
CA ASN A 83 -7.29 -26.50 22.53
C ASN A 83 -8.05 -26.05 23.80
N LYS A 84 -8.12 -24.73 24.06
CA LYS A 84 -8.88 -24.13 25.18
C LYS A 84 -10.25 -23.64 24.74
N GLU A 85 -10.68 -23.97 23.53
CA GLU A 85 -11.88 -23.47 22.87
C GLU A 85 -11.90 -21.94 22.61
N GLU A 86 -10.76 -21.25 22.81
CA GLU A 86 -10.62 -19.84 22.50
C GLU A 86 -10.68 -19.66 20.98
N GLN A 87 -11.49 -18.68 20.54
CA GLN A 87 -11.78 -18.46 19.12
C GLN A 87 -10.91 -17.35 18.54
N TYR A 88 -10.29 -17.60 17.40
CA TYR A 88 -9.43 -16.65 16.70
C TYR A 88 -9.88 -16.51 15.25
N LEU A 89 -9.79 -15.29 14.73
CA LEU A 89 -9.92 -15.04 13.30
C LEU A 89 -8.56 -15.34 12.63
N PRO A 90 -8.46 -16.35 11.77
CA PRO A 90 -7.21 -16.65 11.06
C PRO A 90 -6.99 -15.63 9.95
N LEU A 91 -5.78 -15.08 9.89
CA LEU A 91 -5.31 -14.25 8.78
C LEU A 91 -4.07 -14.89 8.17
N TYR A 92 -4.00 -14.93 6.85
CA TYR A 92 -2.86 -15.48 6.12
C TYR A 92 -2.19 -14.39 5.28
N THR A 93 -0.87 -14.39 5.22
CA THR A 93 -0.10 -13.52 4.31
C THR A 93 -0.04 -14.11 2.90
N ARG A 94 -0.23 -15.43 2.75
CA ARG A 94 -0.22 -16.14 1.48
C ARG A 94 -1.44 -17.04 1.33
N LYS A 95 -1.95 -17.21 0.11
CA LYS A 95 -3.11 -18.09 -0.14
C LYS A 95 -2.73 -19.58 0.00
N GLU A 96 -1.46 -19.88 -0.28
CA GLU A 96 -0.88 -21.23 -0.29
C GLU A 96 -0.84 -21.85 1.11
N GLU A 97 -0.84 -21.01 2.15
CA GLU A 97 -0.83 -21.42 3.57
C GLU A 97 -2.22 -21.75 4.12
N ILE A 98 -3.28 -21.46 3.36
CA ILE A 98 -4.64 -21.79 3.74
C ILE A 98 -4.85 -23.31 3.59
N PRO A 99 -5.27 -24.02 4.65
CA PRO A 99 -5.49 -25.47 4.59
C PRO A 99 -6.48 -25.86 3.48
N LYS A 100 -6.05 -26.72 2.56
CA LYS A 100 -6.86 -27.14 1.40
C LYS A 100 -7.92 -28.18 1.75
N ASP A 101 -7.74 -28.85 2.89
CA ASP A 101 -8.62 -29.90 3.43
C ASP A 101 -9.83 -29.32 4.19
N GLN A 102 -9.83 -28.03 4.50
CA GLN A 102 -10.92 -27.38 5.19
C GLN A 102 -12.01 -26.91 4.21
N LYS A 103 -13.29 -27.17 4.56
CA LYS A 103 -14.43 -26.73 3.74
C LYS A 103 -14.70 -25.24 3.96
N PHE A 104 -14.31 -24.42 2.99
CA PHE A 104 -14.75 -23.02 2.85
C PHE A 104 -15.22 -22.77 1.42
N HIS A 105 -16.04 -21.73 1.23
CA HIS A 105 -16.61 -21.41 -0.08
C HIS A 105 -15.72 -20.46 -0.88
N THR A 106 -14.99 -19.56 -0.21
CA THR A 106 -14.14 -18.55 -0.85
C THR A 106 -13.05 -18.07 0.09
N ILE A 107 -12.10 -17.29 -0.43
CA ILE A 107 -11.06 -16.59 0.32
C ILE A 107 -11.31 -15.09 0.17
N LEU A 108 -11.49 -14.41 1.30
CA LEU A 108 -11.65 -12.96 1.35
C LEU A 108 -10.28 -12.30 1.43
N GLU A 109 -10.11 -11.23 0.67
CA GLU A 109 -9.01 -10.30 0.83
C GLU A 109 -9.45 -9.20 1.80
N VAL A 110 -8.71 -9.02 2.89
CA VAL A 110 -9.06 -8.13 4.00
C VAL A 110 -7.88 -7.25 4.39
N THR A 111 -8.18 -6.14 5.05
CA THR A 111 -7.17 -5.28 5.68
C THR A 111 -7.02 -5.64 7.15
N PHE A 112 -5.84 -5.41 7.73
CA PHE A 112 -5.62 -5.61 9.17
C PHE A 112 -6.65 -4.86 10.03
N ARG A 113 -7.01 -3.63 9.63
CA ARG A 113 -8.04 -2.84 10.31
C ARG A 113 -9.42 -3.47 10.25
N GLY A 114 -9.85 -3.92 9.07
CA GLY A 114 -11.11 -4.64 8.92
C GLY A 114 -11.16 -5.87 9.83
N SER A 115 -10.08 -6.64 9.84
CA SER A 115 -9.97 -7.87 10.62
C SER A 115 -10.06 -7.64 12.12
N TYR A 116 -9.29 -6.70 12.68
CA TYR A 116 -9.40 -6.47 14.13
C TYR A 116 -10.74 -5.84 14.51
N MET A 117 -11.35 -5.04 13.63
CA MET A 117 -12.71 -4.52 13.89
C MET A 117 -13.76 -5.64 13.92
N THR A 118 -13.58 -6.71 13.14
CA THR A 118 -14.41 -7.92 13.25
C THR A 118 -14.24 -8.59 14.62
N VAL A 119 -13.00 -8.70 15.12
CA VAL A 119 -12.73 -9.24 16.46
C VAL A 119 -13.35 -8.38 17.56
N LEU A 120 -13.28 -7.06 17.44
CA LEU A 120 -13.76 -6.09 18.43
C LEU A 120 -15.25 -5.74 18.30
N LYS A 121 -15.96 -6.32 17.33
CA LYS A 121 -17.40 -6.10 17.16
C LYS A 121 -18.15 -6.49 18.44
N GLU A 122 -19.14 -5.69 18.81
CA GLU A 122 -20.00 -6.01 19.96
C GLU A 122 -20.64 -7.39 19.79
N GLY A 123 -20.63 -8.20 20.86
CA GLY A 123 -21.09 -9.58 20.85
C GLY A 123 -20.12 -10.60 20.22
N SER A 124 -18.95 -10.16 19.72
CA SER A 124 -17.91 -11.06 19.21
C SER A 124 -17.31 -11.94 20.32
N LYS A 125 -17.27 -13.25 20.07
CA LYS A 125 -16.63 -14.26 20.93
C LYS A 125 -15.15 -14.49 20.60
N LEU A 126 -14.58 -13.68 19.70
CA LEU A 126 -13.20 -13.81 19.26
C LEU A 126 -12.25 -13.23 20.32
N GLU A 127 -11.23 -14.00 20.66
CA GLU A 127 -10.15 -13.67 21.60
C GLU A 127 -8.98 -12.95 20.91
N GLY A 128 -8.95 -12.92 19.58
CA GLY A 128 -7.90 -12.25 18.84
C GLY A 128 -7.84 -12.63 17.36
N LEU A 129 -6.71 -12.27 16.76
CA LEU A 129 -6.28 -12.71 15.43
C LEU A 129 -5.21 -13.79 15.58
N ALA A 130 -5.20 -14.75 14.67
CA ALA A 130 -4.12 -15.71 14.50
C ALA A 130 -3.49 -15.50 13.12
N LEU A 131 -2.28 -14.94 13.07
CA LEU A 131 -1.54 -14.72 11.84
C LEU A 131 -0.76 -15.99 11.48
N ASN A 132 -0.90 -16.44 10.23
CA ASN A 132 -0.27 -17.65 9.68
C ASN A 132 -0.32 -18.84 10.68
N PRO A 133 -1.53 -19.28 11.08
CA PRO A 133 -1.74 -20.18 12.22
C PRO A 133 -1.04 -21.54 12.11
N PHE A 134 -0.66 -21.97 10.91
CA PHE A 134 0.03 -23.24 10.65
C PHE A 134 1.52 -23.07 10.34
N HIS A 135 2.04 -21.84 10.38
CA HIS A 135 3.46 -21.53 10.19
C HIS A 135 3.97 -20.70 11.38
N GLU A 136 4.12 -19.36 11.28
CA GLU A 136 4.62 -18.53 12.40
C GLU A 136 3.69 -18.52 13.62
N ASN A 137 2.39 -18.74 13.42
CA ASN A 137 1.36 -18.83 14.44
C ASN A 137 1.40 -17.66 15.46
N VAL A 138 1.41 -16.44 14.94
CA VAL A 138 1.47 -15.23 15.77
C VAL A 138 0.06 -14.85 16.24
N LEU A 139 -0.16 -14.92 17.54
CA LEU A 139 -1.44 -14.56 18.15
C LEU A 139 -1.47 -13.08 18.57
N VAL A 140 -2.39 -12.31 18.00
CA VAL A 140 -2.65 -10.92 18.39
C VAL A 140 -3.92 -10.88 19.24
N LYS A 141 -3.74 -10.82 20.56
CA LYS A 141 -4.85 -10.88 21.53
C LYS A 141 -5.73 -9.64 21.49
N LYS A 142 -7.01 -9.81 21.82
CA LYS A 142 -8.04 -8.77 21.87
C LYS A 142 -7.61 -7.51 22.64
N ALA A 143 -6.98 -7.67 23.81
CA ALA A 143 -6.49 -6.55 24.61
C ALA A 143 -5.47 -5.66 23.89
N LEU A 144 -4.64 -6.23 22.99
CA LEU A 144 -3.73 -5.44 22.16
C LEU A 144 -4.50 -4.73 21.02
N LEU A 145 -5.47 -5.43 20.42
CA LEU A 145 -6.32 -4.86 19.37
C LEU A 145 -7.15 -3.67 19.89
N GLU A 146 -7.65 -3.73 21.12
CA GLU A 146 -8.35 -2.61 21.77
C GLU A 146 -7.45 -1.39 21.93
N LYS A 147 -6.18 -1.58 22.34
CA LYS A 147 -5.20 -0.49 22.42
C LYS A 147 -4.92 0.10 21.05
N LEU A 148 -4.78 -0.74 20.02
CA LEU A 148 -4.58 -0.29 18.64
C LEU A 148 -5.80 0.48 18.12
N LYS A 149 -7.01 0.00 18.38
CA LYS A 149 -8.25 0.70 18.04
C LYS A 149 -8.29 2.07 18.71
N ALA A 150 -8.01 2.17 20.00
CA ALA A 150 -8.01 3.44 20.71
C ALA A 150 -6.96 4.43 20.18
N GLN A 151 -5.78 3.95 19.78
CA GLN A 151 -4.76 4.77 19.13
C GLN A 151 -5.24 5.27 17.76
N ASP A 152 -5.79 4.37 16.94
CA ASP A 152 -6.31 4.73 15.63
C ASP A 152 -7.53 5.66 15.73
N ASP A 153 -8.43 5.44 16.70
CA ASP A 153 -9.58 6.31 16.96
C ASP A 153 -9.12 7.70 17.38
N LYS A 154 -8.12 7.85 18.26
CA LYS A 154 -7.53 9.16 18.59
C LYS A 154 -6.92 9.85 17.36
N MET A 155 -6.28 9.08 16.47
CA MET A 155 -5.76 9.60 15.21
C MET A 155 -6.88 10.03 14.25
N LEU A 156 -8.05 9.39 14.33
CA LEU A 156 -9.25 9.71 13.56
C LEU A 156 -10.07 10.85 14.20
N GLU A 157 -10.17 10.96 15.52
CA GLU A 157 -10.84 12.06 16.22
C GLU A 157 -10.11 13.39 15.98
N ASN A 158 -8.78 13.34 15.92
CA ASN A 158 -7.96 14.48 15.51
C ASN A 158 -8.06 14.79 14.00
N LYS A 159 -8.75 13.95 13.21
CA LYS A 159 -9.07 14.19 11.81
C LYS A 159 -10.58 14.35 11.66
N LYS A 160 -11.06 15.60 11.59
CA LYS A 160 -12.44 15.91 11.17
C LYS A 160 -12.89 14.94 10.08
N VAL A 161 -13.94 14.16 10.33
CA VAL A 161 -14.55 13.29 9.32
C VAL A 161 -15.18 14.19 8.28
N VAL A 162 -14.37 14.62 7.32
CA VAL A 162 -14.83 15.33 6.14
C VAL A 162 -15.49 14.29 5.25
N LYS A 163 -16.81 14.38 5.05
CA LYS A 163 -17.44 13.73 3.90
C LYS A 163 -16.82 14.34 2.66
N LEU A 164 -15.81 13.68 2.10
CA LEU A 164 -15.15 14.15 0.88
C LEU A 164 -16.14 14.01 -0.27
N ASN A 165 -16.34 15.08 -1.04
CA ASN A 165 -16.98 14.94 -2.34
C ASN A 165 -16.05 14.15 -3.30
N ALA A 166 -16.57 13.73 -4.46
CA ALA A 166 -15.80 12.93 -5.41
C ALA A 166 -14.44 13.57 -5.75
N ALA A 167 -14.40 14.87 -6.08
CA ALA A 167 -13.17 15.58 -6.40
C ALA A 167 -12.15 15.57 -5.25
N GLN A 168 -12.61 15.76 -4.01
CA GLN A 168 -11.76 15.70 -2.82
C GLN A 168 -11.25 14.29 -2.54
N TYR A 169 -12.04 13.25 -2.80
CA TYR A 169 -11.61 11.86 -2.72
C TYR A 169 -10.54 11.56 -3.78
N HIS A 170 -10.76 11.98 -5.04
CA HIS A 170 -9.78 11.85 -6.12
C HIS A 170 -8.45 12.51 -5.75
N ALA A 171 -8.50 13.76 -5.26
CA ALA A 171 -7.31 14.46 -4.80
C ALA A 171 -6.60 13.73 -3.64
N LEU A 172 -7.35 13.15 -2.69
CA LEU A 172 -6.76 12.40 -1.58
C LEU A 172 -6.05 11.13 -2.05
N VAL A 173 -6.68 10.33 -2.92
CA VAL A 173 -6.10 9.10 -3.46
C VAL A 173 -4.84 9.42 -4.25
N ARG A 174 -4.93 10.42 -5.14
CA ARG A 174 -3.77 10.91 -5.91
C ARG A 174 -2.62 11.38 -5.01
N ARG A 175 -2.91 12.20 -3.99
CA ARG A 175 -1.91 12.65 -3.01
C ARG A 175 -1.24 11.48 -2.28
N ASN A 176 -2.00 10.44 -1.92
CA ASN A 176 -1.43 9.25 -1.28
C ASN A 176 -0.54 8.46 -2.25
N MET A 177 -0.92 8.34 -3.52
CA MET A 177 -0.08 7.71 -4.55
C MET A 177 1.26 8.43 -4.68
N GLU A 178 1.21 9.76 -4.83
CA GLU A 178 2.39 10.62 -5.07
C GLU A 178 3.32 10.75 -3.87
N LEU A 179 2.77 10.85 -2.65
CA LEU A 179 3.57 11.17 -1.46
C LEU A 179 3.76 9.97 -0.52
N LYS A 180 3.16 8.83 -0.81
CA LYS A 180 3.29 7.63 0.03
C LYS A 180 3.57 6.38 -0.78
N THR A 181 2.67 5.99 -1.68
CA THR A 181 2.76 4.69 -2.35
C THR A 181 3.98 4.59 -3.24
N ILE A 182 4.16 5.52 -4.20
CA ILE A 182 5.32 5.51 -5.10
C ILE A 182 6.65 5.64 -4.34
N PRO A 183 6.83 6.61 -3.41
CA PRO A 183 8.04 6.68 -2.60
C PRO A 183 8.29 5.38 -1.82
N HIS A 184 7.26 4.81 -1.20
CA HIS A 184 7.40 3.58 -0.43
C HIS A 184 7.87 2.41 -1.29
N MET A 185 7.32 2.24 -2.49
CA MET A 185 7.77 1.23 -3.45
C MET A 185 9.22 1.46 -3.88
N LEU A 186 9.61 2.72 -4.12
CA LEU A 186 10.99 3.06 -4.46
C LEU A 186 11.97 2.70 -3.32
N PHE A 187 11.68 3.12 -2.09
CA PHE A 187 12.56 2.83 -0.95
C PHE A 187 12.54 1.35 -0.55
N THR A 188 11.47 0.63 -0.89
CA THR A 188 11.30 -0.76 -0.51
C THR A 188 11.91 -1.72 -1.51
N ASP A 189 11.61 -1.52 -2.79
CA ASP A 189 11.90 -2.46 -3.88
C ASP A 189 12.94 -1.94 -4.86
N GLY A 190 13.44 -0.70 -4.69
CA GLY A 190 14.64 -0.15 -5.33
C GLY A 190 14.90 -0.59 -6.76
N ASP A 191 15.81 -1.57 -6.92
CA ASP A 191 16.20 -2.15 -8.22
C ASP A 191 15.05 -2.76 -9.01
N LYS A 192 14.12 -3.45 -8.35
CA LYS A 192 12.97 -4.07 -9.01
C LYS A 192 12.00 -2.98 -9.45
N PHE A 193 11.65 -2.07 -8.55
CA PHE A 193 10.69 -1.01 -8.85
C PHE A 193 11.17 -0.09 -9.98
N THR A 194 12.43 0.33 -9.94
CA THR A 194 13.04 1.20 -10.97
C THR A 194 13.10 0.50 -12.33
N ARG A 195 13.39 -0.80 -12.36
CA ARG A 195 13.35 -1.61 -13.58
C ARG A 195 11.94 -1.73 -14.17
N ASP A 196 10.97 -2.12 -13.35
CA ASP A 196 9.56 -2.24 -13.78
C ASP A 196 9.06 -0.88 -14.32
N LEU A 197 9.45 0.21 -13.65
CA LEU A 197 9.13 1.57 -14.05
C LEU A 197 9.79 1.97 -15.39
N CYS A 198 11.06 1.62 -15.62
CA CYS A 198 11.73 1.89 -16.90
C CYS A 198 11.21 1.01 -18.06
N GLU A 199 10.82 -0.24 -17.78
CA GLU A 199 10.27 -1.15 -18.78
C GLU A 199 8.85 -0.74 -19.20
N GLY A 200 7.98 -0.45 -18.22
CA GLY A 200 6.58 -0.14 -18.47
C GLY A 200 6.25 1.35 -18.64
N LYS A 201 7.17 2.26 -18.28
CA LYS A 201 7.10 3.72 -18.49
C LYS A 201 5.75 4.32 -18.08
N GLU A 202 5.14 5.15 -18.93
CA GLU A 202 3.85 5.80 -18.70
C GLU A 202 2.73 4.78 -18.40
N ALA A 203 2.75 3.62 -19.08
CA ALA A 203 1.72 2.61 -18.91
C ALA A 203 1.77 1.98 -17.51
N PHE A 204 2.97 1.77 -16.97
CA PHE A 204 3.15 1.28 -15.61
C PHE A 204 2.69 2.31 -14.57
N VAL A 205 3.07 3.58 -14.73
CA VAL A 205 2.63 4.65 -13.81
C VAL A 205 1.10 4.79 -13.83
N CYS A 206 0.49 4.78 -15.02
CA CYS A 206 -0.96 4.85 -15.17
C CYS A 206 -1.65 3.70 -14.44
N GLU A 207 -1.11 2.48 -14.53
CA GLU A 207 -1.66 1.32 -13.83
C GLU A 207 -1.50 1.42 -12.31
N LEU A 208 -0.38 1.95 -11.81
CA LEU A 208 -0.22 2.24 -10.37
C LEU A 208 -1.34 3.17 -9.89
N TYR A 209 -1.61 4.24 -10.63
CA TYR A 209 -2.71 5.15 -10.32
C TYR A 209 -4.05 4.40 -10.35
N ARG A 210 -4.37 3.67 -11.41
CA ARG A 210 -5.62 2.91 -11.54
C ARG A 210 -5.84 1.93 -10.40
N SER A 211 -4.77 1.23 -9.99
CA SER A 211 -4.84 0.25 -8.90
C SER A 211 -5.23 0.85 -7.54
N ALA A 212 -5.01 2.16 -7.33
CA ALA A 212 -5.39 2.85 -6.10
C ALA A 212 -6.84 3.37 -6.06
N PHE A 213 -7.56 3.35 -7.19
CA PHE A 213 -8.96 3.75 -7.23
C PHE A 213 -9.90 2.53 -7.13
N PRO A 214 -11.08 2.68 -6.50
CA PRO A 214 -12.12 1.66 -6.55
C PRO A 214 -12.67 1.52 -7.99
N LYS A 215 -13.26 0.37 -8.31
CA LYS A 215 -13.80 0.08 -9.65
C LYS A 215 -14.78 1.13 -10.18
N GLU A 216 -15.57 1.74 -9.30
CA GLU A 216 -16.50 2.82 -9.66
C GLU A 216 -16.36 4.00 -8.67
N PRO A 217 -16.19 5.25 -9.16
CA PRO A 217 -16.15 5.66 -10.58
C PRO A 217 -14.82 5.37 -11.30
N GLY A 218 -13.85 4.70 -10.65
CA GLY A 218 -12.55 4.41 -11.27
C GLY A 218 -11.56 5.58 -11.22
N ALA A 219 -10.34 5.32 -11.67
CA ALA A 219 -9.35 6.37 -11.90
C ALA A 219 -9.66 7.11 -13.21
N PRO A 220 -9.66 8.45 -13.25
CA PRO A 220 -9.97 9.23 -14.44
C PRO A 220 -8.75 9.43 -15.36
N TYR A 221 -7.76 8.52 -15.29
CA TYR A 221 -6.45 8.69 -15.92
C TYR A 221 -6.20 7.68 -17.05
N GLU A 222 -5.60 8.18 -18.12
CA GLU A 222 -5.13 7.44 -19.27
C GLU A 222 -3.61 7.52 -19.38
N THR A 223 -2.99 6.60 -20.12
CA THR A 223 -1.52 6.57 -20.27
C THR A 223 -0.98 7.89 -20.82
N SER A 224 -1.73 8.54 -21.72
CA SER A 224 -1.37 9.84 -22.30
C SER A 224 -1.44 11.02 -21.33
N ASP A 225 -2.00 10.82 -20.13
CA ASP A 225 -1.98 11.84 -19.07
C ASP A 225 -0.63 11.90 -18.33
N PHE A 226 0.33 11.03 -18.68
CA PHE A 226 1.66 10.95 -18.08
C PHE A 226 2.74 11.11 -19.15
N ASP A 227 3.90 11.63 -18.75
CA ASP A 227 5.13 11.63 -19.57
C ASP A 227 6.28 11.05 -18.77
N PHE A 228 7.12 10.24 -19.40
CA PHE A 228 8.18 9.48 -18.74
C PHE A 228 9.54 9.75 -19.38
N MET A 229 10.51 10.15 -18.55
CA MET A 229 11.90 10.30 -18.97
C MET A 229 12.84 9.64 -17.97
N ALA A 230 13.74 8.79 -18.44
CA ALA A 230 14.81 8.20 -17.64
C ALA A 230 16.17 8.64 -18.19
N LEU A 231 17.06 9.09 -17.30
CA LEU A 231 18.39 9.59 -17.64
C LEU A 231 19.43 9.04 -16.66
N ASN A 232 20.52 8.48 -17.18
CA ASN A 232 21.70 8.19 -16.37
C ASN A 232 22.50 9.50 -16.20
N VAL A 233 22.25 10.20 -15.10
CA VAL A 233 22.87 11.50 -14.80
C VAL A 233 24.31 11.37 -14.29
N ARG A 234 24.66 10.20 -13.74
CA ARG A 234 26.03 9.79 -13.39
C ARG A 234 26.19 8.30 -13.69
N LYS A 235 27.41 7.78 -13.59
CA LYS A 235 27.71 6.36 -13.86
C LYS A 235 26.90 5.40 -12.98
N ASP A 236 26.58 5.82 -11.76
CA ASP A 236 25.92 5.05 -10.71
C ASP A 236 24.53 5.57 -10.34
N LEU A 237 24.06 6.65 -10.97
CA LEU A 237 22.83 7.35 -10.59
C LEU A 237 21.87 7.45 -11.78
N LEU A 238 20.81 6.66 -11.73
CA LEU A 238 19.65 6.78 -12.60
C LEU A 238 18.71 7.84 -12.03
N LEU A 239 18.27 8.79 -12.86
CA LEU A 239 17.23 9.75 -12.53
C LEU A 239 16.04 9.53 -13.48
N ILE A 240 14.86 9.35 -12.90
CA ILE A 240 13.60 9.18 -13.60
C ILE A 240 12.72 10.40 -13.28
N ARG A 241 12.28 11.09 -14.32
CA ARG A 241 11.27 12.14 -14.27
C ARG A 241 9.94 11.55 -14.75
N VAL A 242 8.88 11.83 -14.02
CA VAL A 242 7.51 11.52 -14.43
C VAL A 242 6.67 12.78 -14.32
N ASP A 243 6.14 13.25 -15.46
CA ASP A 243 5.09 14.27 -15.45
C ASP A 243 3.75 13.60 -15.16
N LEU A 244 3.00 14.20 -14.25
CA LEU A 244 1.76 13.66 -13.71
C LEU A 244 0.54 14.38 -14.29
N PRO A 245 -0.66 13.78 -14.21
CA PRO A 245 -1.84 14.33 -14.87
C PRO A 245 -2.19 15.74 -14.42
N GLU A 246 -2.39 16.67 -15.35
CA GLU A 246 -2.90 18.02 -15.03
C GLU A 246 -4.39 17.96 -14.61
N LYS A 247 -5.10 16.89 -14.98
CA LYS A 247 -6.51 16.67 -14.64
C LYS A 247 -6.72 16.57 -13.12
N GLY A 248 -7.58 17.46 -12.61
CA GLY A 248 -7.91 17.50 -11.18
C GLY A 248 -6.77 17.99 -10.29
N LEU A 249 -5.76 18.65 -10.85
CA LEU A 249 -4.66 19.21 -10.08
C LEU A 249 -5.17 20.32 -9.15
N VAL A 250 -4.84 20.19 -7.86
CA VAL A 250 -5.18 21.12 -6.79
C VAL A 250 -3.97 21.31 -5.88
N PRO A 251 -3.93 22.37 -5.05
CA PRO A 251 -2.80 22.61 -4.16
C PRO A 251 -2.43 21.39 -3.32
N GLY A 252 -1.13 21.08 -3.29
CA GLY A 252 -0.57 19.91 -2.62
C GLY A 252 -0.55 18.63 -3.45
N LEU A 253 -0.95 18.66 -4.72
CA LEU A 253 -0.69 17.60 -5.69
C LEU A 253 0.55 17.92 -6.53
N CYS A 254 1.15 16.90 -7.12
CA CYS A 254 2.39 17.03 -7.87
C CYS A 254 2.10 17.22 -9.36
N HIS A 255 2.75 18.22 -9.97
CA HIS A 255 2.91 18.31 -11.43
C HIS A 255 3.85 17.23 -11.93
N ARG A 256 4.88 16.93 -11.13
CA ARG A 256 5.99 16.07 -11.51
C ARG A 256 6.64 15.46 -10.30
N VAL A 257 7.17 14.26 -10.49
CA VAL A 257 7.98 13.57 -9.50
C VAL A 257 9.30 13.14 -10.12
N TYR A 258 10.33 13.09 -9.28
CA TYR A 258 11.65 12.62 -9.65
C TYR A 258 12.06 11.50 -8.72
N LEU A 259 12.46 10.38 -9.31
CA LEU A 259 12.99 9.22 -8.61
C LEU A 259 14.46 9.09 -8.98
N ALA A 260 15.35 9.09 -8.00
CA ALA A 260 16.75 8.80 -8.23
C ALA A 260 17.14 7.48 -7.56
N TRP A 261 17.86 6.64 -8.29
CA TRP A 261 18.36 5.35 -7.79
C TRP A 261 19.86 5.27 -7.98
N ASN A 262 20.57 5.16 -6.86
CA ASN A 262 21.99 4.89 -6.86
C ASN A 262 22.21 3.37 -6.79
N GLU A 263 22.62 2.76 -7.90
CA GLU A 263 22.77 1.31 -7.99
C GLU A 263 23.90 0.78 -7.09
N GLN A 264 24.98 1.54 -6.94
CA GLN A 264 26.15 1.13 -6.17
C GLN A 264 25.91 1.21 -4.66
N ALA A 265 25.29 2.30 -4.20
CA ALA A 265 24.99 2.53 -2.78
C ALA A 265 23.65 1.90 -2.35
N LYS A 266 22.85 1.38 -3.29
CA LYS A 266 21.47 0.90 -3.06
C LYS A 266 20.62 1.95 -2.34
N LYS A 267 20.78 3.21 -2.73
CA LYS A 267 20.14 4.37 -2.10
C LYS A 267 19.18 5.04 -3.06
N ALA A 268 17.96 5.29 -2.59
CA ALA A 268 16.91 5.96 -3.33
C ALA A 268 16.74 7.42 -2.88
N TYR A 269 16.22 8.25 -3.78
CA TYR A 269 15.80 9.61 -3.49
C TYR A 269 14.49 9.92 -4.23
N TYR A 270 13.57 10.62 -3.59
CA TYR A 270 12.27 10.94 -4.17
C TYR A 270 11.93 12.42 -3.99
N PHE A 271 11.77 13.15 -5.09
CA PHE A 271 11.46 14.58 -5.10
C PHE A 271 10.14 14.87 -5.81
N THR A 272 9.51 15.97 -5.42
CA THR A 272 8.20 16.40 -5.90
C THR A 272 8.25 17.85 -6.38
N ILE A 273 7.52 18.14 -7.45
CA ILE A 273 7.18 19.51 -7.86
C ILE A 273 5.68 19.68 -7.65
N GLU A 274 5.31 20.47 -6.64
CA GLU A 274 3.96 20.54 -6.09
C GLU A 274 3.24 21.83 -6.50
N GLN A 275 1.96 21.69 -6.82
CA GLN A 275 1.04 22.82 -7.01
C GLN A 275 0.87 23.55 -5.68
N THR A 276 1.13 24.85 -5.67
CA THR A 276 0.83 25.71 -4.52
C THR A 276 -0.55 26.39 -4.67
N PRO A 277 -1.09 27.04 -3.63
CA PRO A 277 -2.31 27.85 -3.76
C PRO A 277 -2.21 28.97 -4.79
N LYS A 278 -1.01 29.46 -5.06
CA LYS A 278 -0.74 30.44 -6.12
C LYS A 278 -0.31 29.70 -7.37
N LYS A 279 -1.13 29.74 -8.42
CA LYS A 279 -0.92 28.91 -9.63
C LYS A 279 0.44 29.10 -10.31
N GLU A 280 1.06 30.27 -10.20
CA GLU A 280 2.35 30.56 -10.82
C GLU A 280 3.55 30.15 -9.95
N GLU A 281 3.32 29.81 -8.68
CA GLU A 281 4.37 29.34 -7.78
C GLU A 281 4.27 27.82 -7.64
N ARG A 282 5.41 27.15 -7.79
CA ARG A 282 5.58 25.70 -7.56
C ARG A 282 6.48 25.50 -6.35
N ALA A 283 6.21 24.48 -5.55
CA ALA A 283 7.07 24.10 -4.43
C ALA A 283 7.86 22.84 -4.77
N MET A 284 9.09 22.74 -4.28
CA MET A 284 9.88 21.51 -4.34
C MET A 284 9.81 20.82 -2.98
N GLY A 285 9.51 19.53 -2.99
CA GLY A 285 9.53 18.69 -1.81
C GLY A 285 10.41 17.46 -2.01
N ARG A 286 10.67 16.77 -0.91
CA ARG A 286 11.28 15.45 -0.87
C ARG A 286 10.50 14.54 0.07
N VAL A 287 10.43 13.26 -0.23
CA VAL A 287 9.97 12.24 0.73
C VAL A 287 11.19 11.44 1.17
N ASP A 288 11.40 11.30 2.48
CA ASP A 288 12.46 10.45 3.04
C ASP A 288 12.02 8.98 3.17
N GLU A 289 12.96 8.11 3.53
CA GLU A 289 12.70 6.66 3.71
C GLU A 289 11.65 6.35 4.78
N SER A 290 11.41 7.27 5.72
CA SER A 290 10.36 7.13 6.74
C SER A 290 8.97 7.51 6.22
N GLY A 291 8.88 8.00 4.98
CA GLY A 291 7.65 8.50 4.36
C GLY A 291 7.28 9.92 4.79
N LYS A 292 8.21 10.68 5.40
CA LYS A 292 7.98 12.07 5.80
C LYS A 292 8.30 13.01 4.64
N ARG A 293 7.40 13.96 4.36
CA ARG A 293 7.66 15.06 3.42
C ARG A 293 8.56 16.11 4.08
N ILE A 294 9.66 16.43 3.41
CA ILE A 294 10.61 17.50 3.71
C ILE A 294 10.37 18.62 2.69
N ASP A 295 10.36 19.86 3.17
CA ASP A 295 10.21 21.04 2.32
C ASP A 295 11.56 21.49 1.77
N CYS A 296 11.68 21.59 0.44
CA CYS A 296 12.93 22.00 -0.23
C CYS A 296 12.84 23.44 -0.78
N GLY A 297 11.77 24.17 -0.46
CA GLY A 297 11.55 25.55 -0.87
C GLY A 297 10.82 25.69 -2.20
N ALA A 298 11.00 26.84 -2.86
CA ALA A 298 10.39 27.08 -4.17
C ALA A 298 11.04 26.17 -5.23
N ALA A 299 10.22 25.57 -6.09
CA ALA A 299 10.73 24.84 -7.23
C ALA A 299 11.36 25.83 -8.23
N PRO A 300 12.53 25.50 -8.80
CA PRO A 300 13.10 26.31 -9.87
C PRO A 300 12.25 26.19 -11.13
N VAL A 301 12.57 26.98 -12.15
CA VAL A 301 11.99 26.79 -13.49
C VAL A 301 12.29 25.38 -13.98
N GLU A 302 11.37 24.83 -14.78
CA GLU A 302 11.42 23.42 -15.22
C GLU A 302 12.78 22.98 -15.78
N GLY A 303 13.46 23.82 -16.56
CA GLY A 303 14.78 23.51 -17.12
C GLY A 303 15.93 23.41 -16.10
N ALA A 304 15.71 23.83 -14.85
CA ALA A 304 16.71 23.84 -13.78
C ALA A 304 16.38 22.85 -12.64
N GLU A 305 15.24 22.16 -12.69
CA GLU A 305 14.80 21.23 -11.64
C GLU A 305 15.78 20.07 -11.42
N ILE A 306 16.28 19.45 -12.49
CA ILE A 306 17.23 18.34 -12.41
C ILE A 306 18.52 18.78 -11.71
N GLN A 307 19.06 19.95 -12.06
CA GLN A 307 20.29 20.46 -11.44
C GLN A 307 20.07 20.66 -9.94
N ARG A 308 18.96 21.28 -9.54
CA ARG A 308 18.66 21.48 -8.11
C ARG A 308 18.54 20.15 -7.35
N ILE A 309 17.96 19.12 -7.97
CA ILE A 309 17.86 17.78 -7.39
C ILE A 309 19.25 17.16 -7.18
N LEU A 310 20.15 17.30 -8.16
CA LEU A 310 21.52 16.81 -8.01
C LEU A 310 22.26 17.53 -6.88
N ASP A 311 22.10 18.85 -6.77
CA ASP A 311 22.68 19.63 -5.69
C ASP A 311 22.17 19.13 -4.32
N LEU A 312 20.86 18.90 -4.17
CA LEU A 312 20.26 18.35 -2.95
C LEU A 312 20.77 16.95 -2.59
N ILE A 313 21.02 16.09 -3.59
CA ILE A 313 21.58 14.76 -3.37
C ILE A 313 23.03 14.85 -2.86
N ASP A 314 23.79 15.81 -3.38
CA ASP A 314 25.19 16.01 -2.98
C ASP A 314 25.30 16.66 -1.60
N GLU A 315 24.45 17.65 -1.29
CA GLU A 315 24.36 18.30 0.04
C GLU A 315 24.18 17.25 1.16
N GLU A 316 23.29 16.28 0.98
CA GLU A 316 23.07 15.21 1.96
C GLU A 316 24.29 14.29 2.14
N LYS A 317 25.03 14.01 1.06
CA LYS A 317 26.25 13.20 1.16
C LYS A 317 27.33 13.89 2.00
N THR A 318 27.40 15.21 1.96
CA THR A 318 28.32 15.99 2.80
C THR A 318 27.93 16.05 4.27
N GLU A 319 26.64 15.95 4.61
CA GLU A 319 26.19 15.94 6.01
C GLU A 319 26.35 14.57 6.70
N THR A 320 26.52 13.50 5.92
CA THR A 320 26.64 12.12 6.43
C THR A 320 28.10 11.64 6.53
N ASN A 321 29.07 12.46 6.15
CA ASN A 321 30.52 12.21 6.25
C ASN A 321 31.14 13.05 7.37
#